data_AF-A0A1V9Y4F0-F1
#
_entry.id   AF-A0A1V9Y4F0-F1
#
_cell.length_a   1.000
_cell.length_b   1.000
_cell.length_c   1.000
_cell.angle_alpha   90.00
_cell.angle_beta   90.00
_cell.angle_gamma   90.00
#
_symmetry.space_group_name_H-M   'P 1'
#
loop_
_entity.id
_entity.type
_entity.pdbx_description
1 polymer ?
#
loop_
_entity_poly.entity_id
_entity_poly.type
_entity_poly.pdbx_seq_one_letter_code
_entity_poly.pdbx_strand_id
1 'polypeptide(L)' 'MGYQALNTPNDAKNYVNEAGQIEWGAIPLNAALDKLKATREGLSSSEAQRRLIEYGPNALPKVEVNRFMVFLGFMWNPL' A
#
# COMPACT_ATOMS: atom_id res chain seq x y z
N MET A 1 16.56 6.55 -15.19
CA MET A 1 15.45 6.65 -16.16
C MET A 1 14.15 6.73 -15.39
N GLY A 2 13.31 7.73 -15.66
CA GLY A 2 11.99 7.87 -15.02
C GLY A 2 10.96 6.95 -15.66
N TYR A 3 9.82 6.77 -15.00
CA TYR A 3 8.67 6.04 -15.55
C TYR A 3 8.25 6.62 -16.92
N GLN A 4 8.05 5.75 -17.91
CA GLN A 4 7.43 6.09 -19.20
C GLN A 4 6.11 5.35 -19.33
N ALA A 5 5.08 6.06 -19.76
CA ALA A 5 3.75 5.49 -19.97
C ALA A 5 3.81 4.35 -21.00
N LEU A 6 3.28 3.19 -20.64
CA LEU A 6 3.12 2.07 -21.56
C LEU A 6 1.81 2.24 -22.33
N ASN A 7 1.81 1.96 -23.63
CA ASN A 7 0.56 1.84 -24.38
C ASN A 7 -0.21 0.61 -23.87
N THR A 8 -1.25 0.83 -23.06
CA THR A 8 -2.08 -0.20 -22.45
C THR A 8 -3.17 -0.65 -23.44
N PRO A 9 -3.17 -1.92 -23.90
CA PRO A 9 -4.18 -2.40 -24.86
C PRO A 9 -5.60 -2.53 -24.29
N ASN A 10 -5.80 -2.29 -22.99
CA ASN A 10 -6.96 -2.73 -22.23
C ASN A 10 -7.62 -1.63 -21.37
N ASP A 11 -7.46 -0.35 -21.75
CA ASP A 11 -8.16 0.80 -21.15
C ASP A 11 -9.69 0.70 -21.22
N ALA A 12 -10.24 -0.27 -21.97
CA ALA A 12 -11.66 -0.45 -22.18
C ALA A 12 -12.43 -1.00 -20.95
N LYS A 13 -11.77 -1.56 -19.93
CA LYS A 13 -12.46 -2.10 -18.73
C LYS A 13 -12.14 -1.27 -17.49
N ASN A 14 -13.19 -0.82 -16.79
CA ASN A 14 -13.07 -0.23 -15.47
C ASN A 14 -12.82 -1.36 -14.44
N TYR A 15 -11.58 -1.48 -13.97
CA TYR A 15 -11.19 -2.43 -12.92
C TYR A 15 -11.46 -1.86 -11.53
N VAL A 16 -12.62 -1.26 -11.33
CA VAL A 16 -13.01 -0.63 -10.07
C VAL A 16 -14.28 -1.28 -9.56
N ASN A 17 -14.29 -1.71 -8.30
CA ASN A 17 -15.48 -2.29 -7.68
C ASN A 17 -16.49 -1.23 -7.23
N GLU A 18 -17.63 -1.68 -6.72
CA GLU A 18 -18.71 -0.82 -6.23
C GLU A 18 -18.26 0.11 -5.09
N ALA A 19 -17.23 -0.28 -4.34
CA ALA A 19 -16.62 0.52 -3.28
C ALA A 19 -15.57 1.53 -3.78
N GLY A 20 -15.35 1.63 -5.10
CA GLY A 20 -14.37 2.54 -5.70
C GLY A 20 -12.92 2.06 -5.63
N GLN A 21 -12.68 0.81 -5.24
CA GLN A 21 -11.34 0.23 -5.12
C GLN A 21 -10.91 -0.48 -6.40
N ILE A 22 -9.61 -0.43 -6.71
CA ILE A 22 -9.06 -1.10 -7.89
C ILE A 22 -8.98 -2.61 -7.64
N GLU A 23 -9.57 -3.38 -8.54
CA GLU A 23 -9.52 -4.86 -8.56
C GLU A 23 -8.18 -5.34 -9.15
N TRP A 24 -7.15 -5.35 -8.31
CA TRP A 24 -5.77 -5.70 -8.70
C TRP A 24 -5.62 -7.12 -9.26
N GLY A 25 -6.51 -8.05 -8.90
CA GLY A 25 -6.48 -9.43 -9.43
C GLY A 25 -6.98 -9.56 -10.87
N ALA A 26 -7.82 -8.62 -11.33
CA ALA A 26 -8.46 -8.69 -12.65
C ALA A 26 -7.77 -7.80 -13.70
N ILE A 27 -6.99 -6.81 -13.27
CA ILE A 27 -6.29 -5.86 -14.15
C ILE A 27 -5.09 -6.52 -14.85
N PRO A 28 -4.90 -6.32 -16.17
CA PRO A 28 -3.73 -6.85 -16.87
C PRO A 28 -2.45 -6.14 -16.42
N LEU A 29 -1.33 -6.87 -16.48
CA LEU A 29 -0.02 -6.42 -15.96
C LEU A 29 0.38 -5.01 -16.44
N ASN A 30 0.27 -4.73 -17.73
CA ASN A 30 0.70 -3.43 -18.28
C ASN A 30 -0.14 -2.27 -17.71
N ALA A 31 -1.44 -2.48 -17.49
CA ALA A 31 -2.32 -1.47 -16.90
C ALA A 31 -2.09 -1.33 -15.39
N ALA A 32 -1.78 -2.43 -14.70
CA ALA A 32 -1.37 -2.39 -13.30
C ALA A 32 -0.08 -1.59 -13.11
N LEU A 33 0.93 -1.83 -13.96
CA LEU A 33 2.20 -1.11 -13.94
C LEU A 33 2.01 0.39 -14.22
N ASP A 34 1.14 0.75 -15.15
CA ASP A 34 0.81 2.15 -15.42
C ASP A 34 0.12 2.84 -14.24
N LYS A 35 -0.89 2.19 -13.64
CA LYS A 35 -1.55 2.71 -12.42
C LYS A 35 -0.58 2.85 -11.24
N LEU A 36 0.37 1.92 -11.08
CA LEU A 36 1.39 1.95 -10.01
C LEU A 36 2.60 2.84 -10.33
N LYS A 37 2.66 3.40 -11.55
CA LYS A 37 3.80 4.14 -12.11
C LYS A 37 5.11 3.38 -11.90
N ALA A 38 5.10 2.10 -12.24
CA ALA A 38 6.24 1.18 -12.12
C ALA A 38 6.58 0.60 -13.50
N THR A 39 7.85 0.23 -13.72
CA THR A 39 8.25 -0.44 -14.97
C THR A 39 8.36 -1.95 -14.77
N ARG A 40 8.55 -2.71 -15.85
CA ARG A 40 8.73 -4.17 -15.78
C ARG A 40 10.02 -4.57 -15.06
N GLU A 41 11.01 -3.70 -15.11
CA GLU A 41 12.31 -3.84 -14.44
C GLU A 41 12.25 -3.39 -12.96
N GLY A 42 11.10 -2.85 -12.51
CA GLY A 42 10.86 -2.40 -11.15
C GLY A 42 10.93 -0.88 -10.98
N LEU A 43 11.31 -0.44 -9.79
CA LEU A 43 11.56 0.97 -9.49
C LEU A 43 13.06 1.26 -9.45
N SER A 44 13.44 2.48 -9.80
CA SER A 44 14.79 2.97 -9.51
C SER A 44 14.97 3.16 -8.00
N SER A 45 16.21 3.02 -7.52
CA SER A 45 16.54 3.21 -6.10
C SER A 45 16.13 4.60 -5.58
N SER A 46 16.32 5.64 -6.40
CA SER A 46 15.94 7.01 -6.04
C SER A 46 14.43 7.20 -5.90
N GLU A 47 13.64 6.59 -6.79
CA GLU A 47 12.17 6.66 -6.73
C GLU A 47 11.63 5.84 -5.55
N ALA A 48 12.22 4.66 -5.30
CA ALA A 48 11.87 3.83 -4.15
C ALA A 48 12.13 4.58 -2.82
N GLN A 49 13.28 5.25 -2.71
CA GLN A 49 13.61 6.06 -1.54
C GLN A 49 12.65 7.25 -1.37
N ARG A 50 12.28 7.92 -2.47
CA ARG A 50 11.28 8.98 -2.45
C ARG A 50 9.94 8.48 -1.91
N ARG A 51 9.44 7.35 -2.41
CA ARG A 51 8.18 6.73 -1.93
C ARG A 51 8.27 6.32 -0.46
N LEU A 52 9.41 5.79 -0.02
CA LEU A 52 9.62 5.41 1.37
C LEU A 52 9.54 6.62 2.32
N ILE A 53 10.05 7.78 1.90
CA ILE A 53 9.98 9.02 2.69
C ILE A 53 8.55 9.57 2.69
N GLU A 54 7.82 9.48 1.58
CA GLU A 54 6.47 10.02 1.43
C GLU A 54 5.40 9.18 2.14
N TYR A 55 5.44 7.85 1.97
CA TYR A 55 4.43 6.92 2.48
C TYR A 55 4.83 6.23 3.79
N GLY A 56 6.11 6.29 4.14
CA GLY A 56 6.65 5.59 5.30
C GLY A 56 6.91 4.09 5.06
N PRO A 57 7.42 3.39 6.09
CA PRO A 57 7.72 1.96 6.00
C PRO A 57 6.44 1.12 5.93
N ASN A 58 6.46 0.07 5.10
CA ASN A 58 5.40 -0.94 5.04
C ASN A 58 5.50 -1.89 6.25
N ALA A 59 5.11 -1.39 7.43
CA ALA A 59 5.05 -2.17 8.65
C ALA A 59 3.69 -1.96 9.32
N LEU A 60 3.09 -3.07 9.77
CA LEU A 60 1.87 -3.00 10.56
C LEU A 60 2.16 -2.28 11.89
N PRO A 61 1.23 -1.44 12.37
CA PRO A 61 1.38 -0.79 13.66
C PRO A 61 1.49 -1.85 14.75
N LYS A 62 2.60 -1.84 15.50
CA LYS A 62 2.77 -2.69 16.66
C LYS A 62 1.96 -2.11 17.80
N VAL A 63 0.94 -2.84 18.24
CA VAL A 63 0.20 -2.48 19.45
C VAL A 63 1.04 -2.89 20.64
N GLU A 64 1.79 -1.94 21.19
CA GLU A 64 2.52 -2.15 22.43
C GLU A 64 1.58 -1.96 23.61
N VAL A 65 1.36 -3.05 24.35
CA VAL A 65 0.58 -3.02 25.58
C VAL A 65 1.53 -2.91 26.75
N ASN A 66 1.43 -1.80 27.50
CA ASN A 66 2.19 -1.65 28.73
C ASN A 66 1.61 -2.58 29.81
N ARG A 67 2.32 -3.68 30.10
CA ARG A 67 1.90 -4.69 31.08
C ARG A 67 1.65 -4.12 32.48
N PHE A 68 2.41 -3.11 32.90
CA PHE A 68 2.18 -2.44 34.19
C PHE A 68 0.87 -1.66 34.20
N MET A 69 0.54 -0.96 33.11
CA MET A 69 -0.73 -0.23 33.01
C MET A 69 -1.92 -1.19 32.99
N VAL A 70 -1.80 -2.35 32.33
CA VAL A 70 -2.84 -3.40 32.36
C VAL A 70 -3.02 -3.93 33.78
N PHE A 71 -1.92 -4.25 34.46
CA PHE A 71 -1.95 -4.72 35.85
C PHE A 71 -2.60 -3.69 36.79
N LEU A 72 -2.19 -2.42 36.68
CA LEU A 72 -2.77 -1.33 37.45
C LEU A 72 -4.26 -1.18 37.15
N GLY A 73 -4.68 -1.24 35.88
CA GLY A 73 -6.10 -1.20 35.51
C GLY A 73 -6.97 -2.24 36.22
N PHE A 74 -6.45 -3.45 36.48
CA PHE A 74 -7.16 -4.46 37.26
C PHE A 74 -7.40 -4.07 38.73
N MET A 75 -6.51 -3.28 39.34
CA MET A 75 -6.59 -2.88 40.76
C MET A 75 -7.66 -1.83 41.04
N TRP A 76 -8.15 -1.13 40.02
CA TRP A 76 -9.22 -0.13 40.13
C TRP A 76 -10.60 -0.67 39.75
N ASN A 77 -10.73 -1.97 39.49
CA ASN A 77 -12.04 -2.58 39.28
C ASN A 77 -12.74 -2.79 40.63
N PRO A 78 -13.91 -2.19 40.91
CA PRO A 78 -14.63 -2.42 42.16
C PRO A 78 -15.03 -3.90 42.28
N LEU A 79 -14.83 -4.46 43.47
CA LEU A 79 -15.21 -5.83 43.84
C LEU A 79 -16.73 -6.00 43.94
#